data_AF-A0A069I431-F1
#
_entry.id   AF-A0A069I431-F1
#
_cell.length_a   1.000
_cell.length_b   1.000
_cell.length_c   1.000
_cell.angle_alpha   90.00
_cell.angle_beta   90.00
_cell.angle_gamma   90.00
#
_symmetry.space_group_name_H-M   'P 1'
#
loop_
_entity.id
_entity.type
_entity.pdbx_description
1 polymer ?
#
loop_
_entity_poly.entity_id
_entity_poly.type
_entity_poly.pdbx_seq_one_letter_code
_entity_poly.pdbx_strand_id
1 'polypeptide(L)'
;MNRKGLLDAAAVLEDLAAGLQPDRNRLVAGAQALETMHADHPSWRDMTDASFGLQALAAGGALDLDQKGRARAARLAEVIRSLVDSL
;
A
#
# COMPACT_ATOMS: atom_id res chain seq x y z
N MET A 1 4.84 14.99 4.33
CA MET A 1 3.81 13.94 4.17
C MET A 1 3.08 14.11 2.83
N ASN A 2 3.01 13.05 2.00
CA ASN A 2 2.50 13.10 0.61
C ASN A 2 1.09 12.48 0.50
N ARG A 3 0.03 13.31 0.59
CA ARG A 3 -1.38 12.87 0.51
C ARG A 3 -1.70 12.07 -0.76
N LYS A 4 -1.19 12.52 -1.91
CA LYS A 4 -1.40 11.82 -3.19
C LYS A 4 -0.78 10.42 -3.17
N GLY A 5 0.44 10.29 -2.66
CA GLY A 5 1.10 9.00 -2.55
C GLY A 5 0.37 8.01 -1.64
N LEU A 6 -0.25 8.49 -0.55
CA LEU A 6 -1.10 7.64 0.31
C LEU A 6 -2.38 7.18 -0.41
N LEU A 7 -3.00 8.04 -1.21
CA LEU A 7 -4.14 7.65 -2.04
C LEU A 7 -3.75 6.65 -3.13
N ASP A 8 -2.55 6.80 -3.72
CA ASP A 8 -2.00 5.83 -4.66
C ASP A 8 -1.73 4.48 -3.97
N ALA A 9 -1.18 4.48 -2.75
CA ALA A 9 -1.00 3.26 -1.96
C ALA A 9 -2.34 2.56 -1.68
N ALA A 10 -3.35 3.30 -1.23
CA ALA A 10 -4.68 2.74 -0.95
C ALA A 10 -5.29 2.09 -2.19
N ALA A 11 -5.24 2.78 -3.33
CA ALA A 11 -5.83 2.26 -4.55
C ALA A 11 -5.06 1.07 -5.14
N VAL A 12 -3.74 1.03 -5.01
CA VAL A 12 -2.95 -0.15 -5.39
C VAL A 12 -3.33 -1.36 -4.53
N LEU A 13 -3.57 -1.15 -3.23
CA LEU A 13 -4.03 -2.22 -2.34
C LEU A 13 -5.45 -2.69 -2.67
N GLU A 14 -6.32 -1.81 -3.15
CA GLU A 14 -7.64 -2.17 -3.69
C GLU A 14 -7.54 -2.99 -4.97
N ASP A 15 -6.67 -2.58 -5.90
CA ASP A 15 -6.40 -3.35 -7.12
C ASP A 15 -5.90 -4.76 -6.77
N LEU A 16 -4.95 -4.88 -5.83
CA LEU A 16 -4.47 -6.16 -5.32
C LEU A 16 -5.57 -6.99 -4.65
N ALA A 17 -6.43 -6.36 -3.85
CA ALA A 17 -7.56 -7.02 -3.21
C ALA A 17 -8.58 -7.55 -4.22
N ALA A 18 -8.77 -6.84 -5.33
CA ALA A 18 -9.61 -7.25 -6.44
C ALA A 18 -8.95 -8.30 -7.36
N GLY A 19 -7.68 -8.64 -7.13
CA GLY A 19 -6.91 -9.54 -7.99
C GLY A 19 -6.53 -8.90 -9.34
N LEU A 20 -6.46 -7.57 -9.38
CA LEU A 20 -6.05 -6.80 -10.54
C LEU A 20 -4.55 -6.50 -10.48
N GLN A 21 -3.96 -6.27 -11.65
CA GLN A 21 -2.57 -5.82 -11.76
C GLN A 21 -2.51 -4.30 -11.53
N PRO A 22 -1.82 -3.81 -10.47
CA PRO A 22 -1.74 -2.39 -10.21
C PRO A 22 -0.77 -1.68 -11.16
N ASP A 23 -0.98 -0.38 -11.36
CA ASP A 23 -0.05 0.47 -12.11
C ASP A 23 1.30 0.62 -11.38
N ARG A 24 2.38 0.46 -12.13
CA ARG A 24 3.75 0.48 -11.59
C ARG A 24 4.15 1.84 -11.01
N ASN A 25 3.70 2.95 -11.58
CA ASN A 25 4.03 4.27 -11.05
C ASN A 25 3.32 4.52 -9.72
N ARG A 26 2.08 4.04 -9.60
CA ARG A 26 1.31 4.09 -8.34
C ARG A 26 1.92 3.19 -7.28
N LEU A 27 2.45 2.01 -7.66
CA LEU A 27 3.20 1.14 -6.75
C LEU A 27 4.40 1.85 -6.13
N VAL A 28 5.23 2.50 -6.96
CA VAL A 28 6.42 3.24 -6.49
C VAL A 28 6.02 4.43 -5.62
N ALA A 29 5.06 5.24 -6.07
CA ALA A 29 4.60 6.41 -5.33
C ALA A 29 3.97 6.03 -3.98
N GLY A 30 3.19 4.95 -3.96
CA GLY A 30 2.57 4.40 -2.76
C GLY A 30 3.59 3.87 -1.76
N ALA A 31 4.57 3.09 -2.23
CA ALA A 31 5.66 2.60 -1.40
C ALA A 31 6.43 3.74 -0.70
N GLN A 32 6.82 4.77 -1.46
CA GLN A 32 7.55 5.93 -0.91
C GLN A 32 6.73 6.69 0.14
N ALA A 33 5.41 6.82 -0.08
CA ALA A 33 4.53 7.48 0.87
C ALA A 33 4.37 6.69 2.17
N LEU A 34 4.23 5.36 2.08
CA LEU A 34 4.15 4.48 3.23
C LEU A 34 5.47 4.44 4.03
N GLU A 35 6.61 4.44 3.34
CA GLU A 35 7.93 4.52 3.96
C GLU A 35 8.13 5.84 4.73
N THR A 36 7.72 6.96 4.13
CA THR A 36 7.73 8.26 4.82
C THR A 36 6.83 8.23 6.06
N MET A 37 5.62 7.65 5.94
CA MET A 37 4.69 7.55 7.06
C MET A 37 5.22 6.64 8.19
N HIS A 38 5.95 5.58 7.85
CA HIS A 38 6.62 4.74 8.84
C HIS A 38 7.73 5.48 9.57
N ALA A 39 8.50 6.33 8.88
CA ALA A 39 9.52 7.16 9.53
C ALA A 39 8.91 8.09 10.58
N ASP A 40 7.72 8.63 10.31
CA ASP A 40 6.95 9.46 11.24
C ASP A 40 6.25 8.63 12.34
N HIS A 41 5.88 7.37 12.05
CA HIS A 41 5.16 6.47 12.96
C HIS A 41 5.76 5.04 12.97
N PRO A 42 6.91 4.81 13.63
CA PRO A 42 7.64 3.53 13.56
C PRO A 42 6.90 2.33 14.14
N SER A 43 5.88 2.56 14.98
CA SER A 43 5.06 1.50 15.58
C SER A 43 4.07 0.85 14.59
N TRP A 44 3.86 1.44 13.41
CA TRP A 44 2.87 0.98 12.43
C TRP A 44 3.47 -0.06 11.47
N ARG A 45 3.69 -1.27 11.99
CA ARG A 45 4.30 -2.39 11.24
C ARG A 45 3.57 -2.75 9.95
N ASP A 46 2.24 -2.66 9.93
CA ASP A 46 1.43 -2.95 8.75
C ASP A 46 1.79 -2.05 7.55
N MET A 47 2.26 -0.82 7.81
CA MET A 47 2.68 0.12 6.77
C MET A 47 4.05 -0.23 6.20
N THR A 48 4.95 -0.76 7.02
CA THR A 48 6.26 -1.26 6.60
C THR A 48 6.12 -2.49 5.72
N ASP A 49 5.32 -3.47 6.15
CA ASP A 49 5.07 -4.71 5.40
C ASP A 49 4.43 -4.40 4.04
N ALA A 50 3.51 -3.44 4.02
CA ALA A 50 2.88 -2.98 2.79
C ALA A 50 3.85 -2.25 1.88
N SER A 51 4.63 -1.30 2.40
CA SER A 51 5.66 -0.60 1.63
C SER A 51 6.61 -1.59 0.96
N PHE A 52 7.11 -2.57 1.72
CA PHE A 52 7.98 -3.62 1.22
C PHE A 52 7.30 -4.45 0.11
N GLY A 53 6.03 -4.84 0.31
CA GLY A 53 5.24 -5.55 -0.70
C GLY A 53 5.05 -4.74 -2.00
N LEU A 54 4.77 -3.44 -1.89
CA LEU A 54 4.64 -2.55 -3.06
C LEU A 54 5.97 -2.36 -3.79
N GLN A 55 7.09 -2.24 -3.06
CA GLN A 55 8.44 -2.17 -3.65
C GLN A 55 8.80 -3.46 -4.40
N ALA A 56 8.51 -4.62 -3.81
CA ALA A 56 8.76 -5.92 -4.44
C ALA A 56 7.97 -6.07 -5.75
N LEU A 57 6.70 -5.67 -5.76
CA LEU A 57 5.87 -5.62 -6.97
C LEU A 57 6.41 -4.64 -8.02
N ALA A 58 6.83 -3.44 -7.60
CA ALA A 58 7.40 -2.43 -8.50
C ALA A 58 8.72 -2.87 -9.15
N ALA A 59 9.49 -3.73 -8.48
CA ALA A 59 10.70 -4.35 -8.97
C ALA A 59 10.45 -5.51 -9.97
N GLY A 60 9.18 -5.87 -10.22
CA GLY A 60 8.80 -6.98 -11.09
C GLY A 60 8.59 -8.30 -10.37
N GLY A 61 8.56 -8.29 -9.02
CA GLY A 61 8.14 -9.44 -8.23
C GLY A 61 6.66 -9.75 -8.45
N ALA A 62 6.30 -11.02 -8.26
CA ALA A 62 4.90 -11.45 -8.22
C ALA A 62 4.47 -11.63 -6.77
N LEU A 63 3.34 -11.04 -6.39
CA LEU A 63 2.62 -11.36 -5.16
C LEU A 63 1.39 -12.16 -5.55
N ASP A 64 1.49 -13.48 -5.47
CA ASP A 64 0.34 -14.36 -5.67
C ASP A 64 -0.48 -14.36 -4.37
N LEU A 65 -1.39 -13.38 -4.28
CA LEU A 65 -2.21 -13.18 -3.10
C LEU A 65 -3.36 -14.19 -3.09
N ASP A 66 -3.34 -15.10 -2.10
CA ASP A 66 -4.48 -15.92 -1.77
C ASP A 66 -5.65 -15.06 -1.23
N GLN A 67 -6.79 -15.70 -0.94
CA GLN A 67 -7.96 -14.99 -0.42
C GLN A 67 -7.67 -14.22 0.88
N LYS A 68 -6.77 -14.71 1.73
CA LYS A 68 -6.37 -14.04 2.98
C LYS A 68 -5.49 -12.84 2.70
N GLY A 69 -4.56 -12.95 1.73
CA GLY A 69 -3.72 -11.86 1.25
C GLY A 69 -4.54 -10.72 0.66
N ARG A 70 -5.53 -11.04 -0.17
CA ARG A 70 -6.46 -10.06 -0.75
C ARG A 70 -7.31 -9.36 0.31
N ALA A 71 -7.83 -10.10 1.30
CA ALA A 71 -8.57 -9.52 2.42
C ALA A 71 -7.70 -8.57 3.28
N ARG A 72 -6.41 -8.92 3.47
CA ARG A 72 -5.46 -8.06 4.18
C ARG A 72 -5.18 -6.77 3.40
N ALA A 73 -5.00 -6.87 2.09
CA ALA A 73 -4.82 -5.71 1.22
C ALA A 73 -6.02 -4.76 1.29
N ALA A 74 -7.25 -5.30 1.22
CA ALA A 74 -8.48 -4.50 1.36
C ALA A 74 -8.53 -3.76 2.70
N ARG A 75 -8.29 -4.46 3.82
CA ARG A 75 -8.28 -3.85 5.15
C ARG A 75 -7.25 -2.74 5.26
N LEU A 76 -6.07 -2.93 4.68
CA LEU A 76 -5.02 -1.92 4.73
C LEU A 76 -5.36 -0.69 3.89
N ALA A 77 -6.00 -0.87 2.73
CA ALA A 77 -6.50 0.24 1.92
C ALA A 77 -7.49 1.12 2.71
N GLU A 78 -8.42 0.50 3.45
CA GLU A 78 -9.35 1.20 4.33
C GLU A 78 -8.63 2.00 5.42
N VAL A 79 -7.64 1.40 6.08
CA VAL A 79 -6.83 2.07 7.10
C VAL A 79 -6.13 3.29 6.50
N ILE A 80 -5.46 3.16 5.35
CA ILE A 80 -4.74 4.26 4.71
C ILE A 80 -5.71 5.38 4.32
N ARG A 81 -6.90 5.07 3.80
CA ARG A 81 -7.93 6.09 3.51
C ARG A 81 -8.39 6.81 4.77
N SER A 82 -8.68 6.08 5.84
CA SER A 82 -9.10 6.70 7.11
C SER A 82 -8.03 7.64 7.68
N LEU A 83 -6.75 7.31 7.49
CA LEU A 83 -5.63 8.16 7.85
C LEU A 83 -5.60 9.41 6.97
N VAL A 84 -5.71 9.26 5.65
CA VAL A 84 -5.75 10.39 4.72
C VAL A 84 -6.91 11.35 5.01
N ASP A 85 -8.07 10.83 5.39
CA ASP A 85 -9.24 11.64 5.73
C ASP A 85 -9.10 12.36 7.08
N SER A 86 -8.26 11.82 7.97
CA SER A 86 -7.93 12.42 9.28
C SER A 86 -6.81 13.47 9.19
N LEU A 87 -6.22 13.67 8.01
CA LEU A 87 -5.12 14.60 7.70
C LEU A 87 -5.60 15.85 6.96
#